data_AF-A0A7V3JPM3-F1
#
_entry.id   AF-A0A7V3JPM3-F1
#
_cell.length_a   1.000
_cell.length_b   1.000
_cell.length_c   1.000
_cell.angle_alpha   90.00
_cell.angle_beta   90.00
_cell.angle_gamma   90.00
#
_symmetry.space_group_name_H-M   'P 1'
#
loop_
_entity.id
_entity.type
_entity.pdbx_description
1 polymer ?
#
loop_
_entity_poly.entity_id
_entity_poly.type
_entity_poly.pdbx_seq_one_letter_code
_entity_poly.pdbx_strand_id
1 'polypeptide(L)'
;MISWPLAQTPARWLLDPLAGQAADTAAELPTGSAWPFVAGLCGIAAVFAVWAVASWYLHRRKAPTIGRPWSLFFQLARAHRLAWRDIWLLYRLACRLKLTQPALLFVQPENFAPVRLEGLRADRIARLTQLRHHLFEGLGERAAADGQVPPSHAADPAAAGPGESEETSPLAQAPPPEATA
;
A
#
# COMPACT_ATOMS: atom_id res chain seq x y z
N MET A 1 -54.44 -3.28 18.65
CA MET A 1 -55.04 -2.23 19.50
C MET A 1 -54.59 -2.48 20.93
N ILE A 2 -53.55 -1.78 21.37
CA ILE A 2 -53.04 -1.84 22.75
C ILE A 2 -52.91 -0.39 23.20
N SER A 3 -53.90 0.08 23.97
CA SER A 3 -53.89 1.40 24.62
C SER A 3 -53.01 1.34 25.85
N TRP A 4 -52.01 2.21 25.92
CA TRP A 4 -51.18 2.39 27.11
C TRP A 4 -51.71 3.58 27.93
N PRO A 5 -51.89 3.43 29.26
CA PRO A 5 -52.35 4.53 30.10
C PRO A 5 -51.24 5.56 30.34
N LEU A 6 -51.60 6.83 30.17
CA LEU A 6 -50.81 8.00 30.52
C LEU A 6 -50.59 8.03 32.04
N ALA A 7 -49.41 7.61 32.48
CA ALA A 7 -48.95 7.83 33.85
C ALA A 7 -48.69 9.33 34.04
N GLN A 8 -49.56 9.95 34.84
CA GLN A 8 -49.37 11.30 35.40
C GLN A 8 -48.04 11.36 36.14
N THR A 9 -47.23 12.36 35.84
CA THR A 9 -45.97 12.67 36.52
C THR A 9 -46.20 13.83 37.50
N PRO A 10 -46.32 13.58 38.82
CA PRO A 10 -46.39 14.64 39.82
C PRO A 10 -45.01 14.93 40.40
N ALA A 11 -44.21 15.80 39.76
CA ALA A 11 -42.97 16.28 40.38
C ALA A 11 -42.42 17.57 39.74
N ARG A 12 -43.27 18.58 39.51
CA ARG A 12 -42.83 19.86 38.89
C ARG A 12 -42.37 20.92 39.90
N TRP A 13 -42.58 20.72 41.20
CA TRP A 13 -42.41 21.78 42.21
C TRP A 13 -41.13 21.67 43.06
N LEU A 14 -40.22 20.73 42.78
CA LEU A 14 -39.00 20.54 43.57
C LEU A 14 -37.71 21.12 42.95
N LEU A 15 -37.80 21.83 41.82
CA LEU A 15 -36.62 22.36 41.10
C LEU A 15 -36.47 23.89 41.16
N ASP A 16 -37.35 24.62 41.84
CA ASP A 16 -37.31 26.09 41.85
C ASP A 16 -36.31 26.81 42.78
N PRO A 17 -35.69 26.23 43.83
CA PRO A 17 -34.77 27.03 44.66
C PRO A 17 -33.39 27.28 44.01
N LEU A 18 -33.08 26.66 42.87
CA LEU A 18 -31.79 26.86 42.17
C LEU A 18 -31.84 27.92 41.06
N ALA A 19 -33.03 28.40 40.68
CA ALA A 19 -33.15 29.44 39.64
C ALA A 19 -32.71 30.84 40.12
N GLY A 20 -32.77 31.11 41.43
CA GLY A 20 -32.38 32.41 42.01
C GLY A 20 -30.86 32.61 42.13
N GLN A 21 -30.07 31.54 42.22
CA GLN A 21 -28.63 31.63 42.49
C GLN A 21 -27.76 31.69 41.23
N ALA A 22 -28.36 31.44 40.06
CA ALA A 22 -27.68 31.56 38.77
C ALA A 22 -27.66 32.99 38.21
N ALA A 23 -28.39 33.94 38.81
CA ALA A 23 -28.48 35.31 38.30
C ALA A 23 -27.34 36.23 38.79
N ASP A 24 -26.80 35.99 39.99
CA ASP A 24 -25.82 36.90 40.61
C ASP A 24 -24.35 36.55 40.32
N THR A 25 -24.06 35.39 39.70
CA THR A 25 -22.68 35.02 39.30
C THR A 25 -22.33 35.46 37.86
N ALA A 26 -23.21 36.18 37.17
CA ALA A 26 -22.97 36.70 35.83
C ALA A 26 -22.37 38.13 35.80
N ALA A 27 -22.15 38.76 36.96
CA ALA A 27 -21.50 40.05 37.06
C ALA A 27 -20.03 39.86 37.45
N GLU A 28 -19.13 40.42 36.63
CA GLU A 28 -17.68 40.49 36.83
C GLU A 28 -16.88 39.20 36.55
N LEU A 29 -17.05 38.63 35.35
CA LEU A 29 -15.84 38.14 34.68
C LEU A 29 -15.01 39.38 34.37
N PRO A 30 -13.82 39.56 34.98
CA PRO A 30 -12.97 40.69 34.66
C PRO A 30 -12.73 40.67 33.17
N THR A 31 -13.20 41.71 32.48
CA THR A 31 -12.86 42.04 31.10
C THR A 31 -11.38 42.47 31.00
N GLY A 32 -10.51 41.85 31.81
CA GLY A 32 -9.08 41.90 31.69
C GLY A 32 -8.70 41.17 30.42
N SER A 33 -8.60 41.95 29.34
CA SER A 33 -8.08 41.63 28.02
C SER A 33 -7.89 40.12 27.78
N ALA A 34 -8.84 39.46 27.11
CA ALA A 34 -8.68 38.06 26.66
C ALA A 34 -7.60 37.89 25.56
N TRP A 35 -6.96 38.99 25.16
CA TRP A 35 -5.88 39.07 24.19
C TRP A 35 -4.71 38.09 24.38
N PRO A 36 -4.18 37.83 25.60
CA PRO A 36 -3.09 36.86 25.75
C PRO A 36 -3.56 35.43 25.52
N PHE A 37 -4.82 35.08 25.82
CA PHE A 37 -5.38 33.77 25.51
C PHE A 37 -5.58 33.57 24.00
N VAL A 38 -6.08 34.61 23.32
CA VAL A 38 -6.24 34.60 21.85
C VAL A 38 -4.87 34.49 21.17
N ALA A 39 -3.89 35.27 21.62
CA ALA A 39 -2.52 35.21 21.11
C ALA A 39 -1.89 33.83 21.35
N GLY A 40 -2.08 33.26 22.54
CA GLY A 40 -1.60 31.92 22.88
C GLY A 40 -2.22 30.83 22.00
N LEU A 41 -3.55 30.83 21.83
CA LEU A 41 -4.26 29.89 20.95
C LEU A 41 -3.82 30.00 19.49
N CYS A 42 -3.62 31.22 18.99
CA CYS A 42 -3.17 31.45 17.63
C CYS A 42 -1.75 30.91 17.41
N GLY A 43 -0.84 31.11 18.37
CA GLY A 43 0.51 30.54 18.34
C GLY A 43 0.49 29.01 18.32
N ILE A 44 -0.29 28.39 19.20
CA ILE A 44 -0.43 26.92 19.25
C ILE A 44 -0.98 26.38 17.92
N ALA A 45 -2.04 26.99 17.38
CA ALA A 45 -2.63 26.60 16.11
C ALA A 45 -1.62 26.70 14.95
N ALA A 46 -0.80 27.74 14.91
CA ALA A 46 0.25 27.90 13.90
C ALA A 46 1.31 26.78 13.99
N VAL A 47 1.74 26.41 15.20
CA VAL A 47 2.70 25.30 15.41
C VAL A 47 2.10 23.98 14.93
N PHE A 48 0.83 23.71 15.25
CA PHE A 48 0.14 22.50 14.77
C PHE A 48 -0.01 22.49 13.25
N ALA A 49 -0.32 23.62 12.62
CA ALA A 49 -0.41 23.73 11.17
C ALA A 49 0.94 23.42 10.49
N VAL A 50 2.03 24.02 10.98
CA VAL A 50 3.38 23.76 10.47
C VAL A 50 3.77 22.30 10.69
N TRP A 51 3.50 21.74 11.88
CA TRP A 51 3.75 20.34 12.18
C TRP A 51 2.95 19.40 11.28
N ALA A 52 1.67 19.68 11.03
CA ALA A 52 0.82 18.88 10.15
C ALA A 52 1.29 18.92 8.70
N VAL A 53 1.65 20.11 8.18
CA VAL A 53 2.21 20.26 6.83
C VAL A 53 3.54 19.54 6.72
N ALA A 54 4.46 19.73 7.68
CA ALA A 54 5.75 19.05 7.71
C ALA A 54 5.58 17.53 7.79
N SER A 55 4.70 17.04 8.68
CA SER A 55 4.39 15.63 8.85
C SER A 55 3.80 15.05 7.56
N TRP A 56 2.88 15.74 6.91
CA TRP A 56 2.33 15.33 5.61
C TRP A 56 3.40 15.28 4.52
N TYR A 57 4.29 16.27 4.48
CA TYR A 57 5.40 16.31 3.52
C TYR A 57 6.41 15.18 3.79
N LEU A 58 6.73 14.92 5.06
CA LEU A 58 7.57 13.81 5.52
C LEU A 58 6.90 12.47 5.23
N HIS A 59 5.58 12.32 5.40
CA HIS A 59 4.85 11.11 5.06
C HIS A 59 4.83 10.87 3.54
N ARG A 60 4.76 11.94 2.75
CA ARG A 60 4.90 11.89 1.29
C ARG A 60 6.33 11.58 0.84
N ARG A 61 7.35 12.00 1.61
CA ARG A 61 8.77 11.76 1.31
C ARG A 61 9.33 10.46 1.89
N LYS A 62 8.68 9.87 2.90
CA LYS A 62 9.01 8.54 3.42
C LYS A 62 8.42 7.43 2.53
N ALA A 63 8.86 7.37 1.28
CA ALA A 63 8.95 6.10 0.57
C ALA A 63 10.40 5.61 0.74
N PRO A 64 10.64 4.71 1.71
CA PRO A 64 10.60 3.30 1.38
C PRO A 64 9.94 2.48 2.49
N THR A 65 8.66 2.21 2.37
CA THR A 65 8.09 1.00 3.01
C THR A 65 7.87 -0.03 1.91
N ILE A 66 8.91 -0.82 1.69
CA ILE A 66 8.92 -2.10 0.97
C ILE A 66 7.85 -3.09 1.52
N GLY A 67 7.09 -2.73 2.56
CA GLY A 67 6.17 -3.62 3.28
C GLY A 67 4.72 -3.68 2.81
N ARG A 68 4.27 -2.93 1.80
CA ARG A 68 2.86 -3.02 1.33
C ARG A 68 2.74 -3.29 -0.17
N PRO A 69 2.97 -4.55 -0.61
CA PRO A 69 2.85 -4.98 -2.01
C PRO A 69 1.53 -4.54 -2.67
N TRP A 70 0.45 -4.52 -1.90
CA TRP A 70 -0.87 -4.09 -2.36
C TRP A 70 -0.97 -2.60 -2.68
N SER A 71 -0.29 -1.73 -1.92
CA SER A 71 -0.33 -0.28 -2.15
C SER A 71 0.27 0.06 -3.51
N LEU A 72 1.42 -0.55 -3.84
CA LEU A 72 2.06 -0.38 -5.16
C LEU A 72 1.15 -0.87 -6.28
N PHE A 73 0.52 -2.02 -6.13
CA PHE A 73 -0.42 -2.53 -7.14
C PHE A 73 -1.57 -1.53 -7.42
N PHE A 74 -2.22 -0.98 -6.39
CA PHE A 74 -3.29 0.00 -6.59
C PHE A 74 -2.78 1.34 -7.14
N GLN A 75 -1.57 1.77 -6.76
CA GLN A 75 -0.96 2.97 -7.32
C GLN A 75 -0.67 2.80 -8.82
N LEU A 76 -0.09 1.66 -9.24
CA LEU A 76 0.14 1.36 -10.65
C LEU A 76 -1.19 1.27 -11.41
N ALA A 77 -2.16 0.51 -10.89
CA ALA A 77 -3.49 0.41 -11.51
C ALA A 77 -4.15 1.79 -11.72
N ARG A 78 -4.01 2.69 -10.74
CA ARG A 78 -4.55 4.05 -10.84
C ARG A 78 -3.75 4.93 -11.80
N ALA A 79 -2.43 4.77 -11.87
CA ALA A 79 -1.57 5.45 -12.84
C ALA A 79 -1.94 5.08 -14.29
N HIS A 80 -2.24 3.81 -14.54
CA HIS A 80 -2.76 3.32 -15.82
C HIS A 80 -4.27 3.61 -16.03
N ARG A 81 -4.92 4.35 -15.12
CA ARG A 81 -6.35 4.72 -15.17
C ARG A 81 -7.31 3.54 -15.36
N LEU A 82 -7.01 2.38 -14.77
CA LEU A 82 -7.87 1.21 -14.89
C LEU A 82 -9.20 1.44 -14.17
N ALA A 83 -10.29 0.95 -14.77
CA ALA A 83 -11.59 0.92 -14.12
C ALA A 83 -11.55 -0.04 -12.91
N TRP A 84 -12.34 0.25 -11.88
CA TRP A 84 -12.37 -0.56 -10.64
C TRP A 84 -12.66 -2.04 -10.90
N ARG A 85 -13.50 -2.35 -11.89
CA ARG A 85 -13.81 -3.73 -12.31
C ARG A 85 -12.58 -4.47 -12.85
N ASP A 86 -11.75 -3.77 -13.62
CA ASP A 86 -10.52 -4.33 -14.19
C ASP A 86 -9.46 -4.51 -13.09
N ILE A 87 -9.37 -3.55 -12.15
CA ILE A 87 -8.50 -3.68 -10.97
C ILE A 87 -8.85 -4.93 -10.16
N TRP A 88 -10.14 -5.18 -9.92
CA TRP A 88 -10.60 -6.38 -9.22
C TRP A 88 -10.29 -7.67 -9.99
N LEU A 89 -10.32 -7.61 -11.32
CA LEU A 89 -9.98 -8.74 -12.18
C LEU A 89 -8.48 -9.07 -12.08
N LEU A 90 -7.60 -8.07 -12.19
CA LEU A 90 -6.16 -8.25 -11.97
C LEU A 90 -5.85 -8.72 -10.55
N TYR A 91 -6.56 -8.22 -9.55
CA TYR A 91 -6.43 -8.68 -8.16
C TYR A 91 -6.68 -10.19 -8.05
N ARG A 92 -7.79 -10.69 -8.63
CA ARG A 92 -8.09 -12.13 -8.61
C ARG A 92 -7.05 -12.95 -9.37
N LEU A 93 -6.52 -12.41 -10.47
CA LEU A 93 -5.46 -13.06 -11.22
C LEU A 93 -4.19 -13.18 -10.35
N ALA A 94 -3.78 -12.10 -9.67
CA ALA A 94 -2.63 -12.10 -8.77
C ALA A 94 -2.77 -13.15 -7.65
N CYS A 95 -3.97 -13.23 -7.03
CA CYS A 95 -4.26 -14.24 -6.01
C CYS A 95 -4.20 -15.67 -6.56
N ARG A 96 -4.70 -15.92 -7.78
CA ARG A 96 -4.64 -17.24 -8.42
C ARG A 96 -3.20 -17.66 -8.73
N LEU A 97 -2.37 -16.72 -9.17
CA LEU A 97 -0.95 -16.95 -9.45
C LEU A 97 -0.10 -17.01 -8.17
N LYS A 98 -0.68 -16.79 -6.99
CA LYS A 98 0.01 -16.76 -5.69
C LYS A 98 1.25 -15.85 -5.70
N LEU A 99 1.17 -14.72 -6.41
CA LEU A 99 2.27 -13.78 -6.49
C LEU A 99 2.48 -13.11 -5.12
N THR A 100 3.69 -13.25 -4.57
CA THR A 100 4.11 -12.53 -3.36
C THR A 100 4.00 -11.01 -3.53
N GLN A 101 4.23 -10.54 -4.76
CA GLN A 101 4.13 -9.14 -5.14
C GLN A 101 3.17 -8.98 -6.34
N PRO A 102 1.95 -8.48 -6.14
CA PRO A 102 0.95 -8.33 -7.19
C PRO A 102 1.37 -7.28 -8.24
N ALA A 103 2.27 -6.36 -7.89
CA ALA A 103 2.84 -5.39 -8.82
C ALA A 103 3.66 -6.06 -9.96
N LEU A 104 4.16 -7.29 -9.77
CA LEU A 104 4.88 -8.02 -10.82
C LEU A 104 4.02 -8.31 -12.05
N LEU A 105 2.68 -8.28 -11.94
CA LEU A 105 1.79 -8.35 -13.09
C LEU A 105 2.06 -7.23 -14.10
N PHE A 106 2.42 -6.03 -13.65
CA PHE A 106 2.70 -4.91 -14.55
C PHE A 106 4.10 -4.96 -15.17
N VAL A 107 5.00 -5.79 -14.63
CA VAL A 107 6.39 -5.90 -15.10
C VAL A 107 6.56 -7.09 -16.04
N GLN A 108 5.88 -8.20 -15.75
CA GLN A 108 6.05 -9.48 -16.44
C GLN A 108 4.78 -9.80 -17.27
N PRO A 109 4.76 -9.48 -18.58
CA PRO A 109 3.63 -9.77 -19.45
C PRO A 109 3.37 -11.27 -19.62
N GLU A 110 4.35 -12.12 -19.29
CA GLU A 110 4.27 -13.58 -19.31
C GLU A 110 3.23 -14.10 -18.31
N ASN A 111 2.92 -13.33 -17.27
CA ASN A 111 1.87 -13.65 -16.31
C ASN A 111 0.45 -13.66 -16.93
N PHE A 112 0.29 -13.05 -18.11
CA PHE A 112 -0.95 -13.06 -18.90
C PHE A 112 -0.96 -14.15 -19.98
N ALA A 113 0.00 -15.08 -19.98
CA ALA A 113 0.04 -16.16 -20.96
C ALA A 113 -1.23 -17.04 -20.87
N PRO A 114 -1.79 -17.49 -22.02
CA PRO A 114 -3.03 -18.28 -22.05
C PRO A 114 -2.98 -19.53 -21.16
N VAL A 115 -1.82 -20.19 -21.10
CA VAL A 115 -1.57 -21.38 -20.27
C VAL A 115 -1.80 -21.10 -18.78
N ARG A 116 -1.49 -19.88 -18.31
CA ARG A 116 -1.71 -19.48 -16.91
C ARG A 116 -3.15 -19.04 -16.63
N LEU A 117 -3.95 -18.85 -17.67
CA LEU A 117 -5.35 -18.43 -17.61
C LEU A 117 -6.33 -19.60 -17.73
N GLU A 118 -5.83 -20.83 -17.79
CA GLU A 118 -6.64 -22.04 -17.81
C GLU A 118 -7.60 -22.07 -16.62
N GLY A 119 -8.86 -22.42 -16.89
CA GLY A 119 -9.93 -22.43 -15.88
C GLY A 119 -10.51 -21.04 -15.52
N LEU A 120 -10.21 -19.98 -16.27
CA LEU A 120 -11.04 -18.78 -16.31
C LEU A 120 -12.09 -18.88 -17.43
N ARG A 121 -13.23 -18.19 -17.26
CA ARG A 121 -14.23 -18.06 -18.34
C ARG A 121 -13.63 -17.31 -19.53
N ALA A 122 -14.00 -17.71 -20.75
CA ALA A 122 -13.54 -17.11 -22.00
C ALA A 122 -13.67 -15.57 -22.01
N ASP A 123 -14.80 -15.03 -21.54
CA ASP A 123 -15.02 -13.57 -21.47
C ASP A 123 -13.97 -12.85 -20.61
N ARG A 124 -13.54 -13.47 -19.50
CA ARG A 124 -12.50 -12.90 -18.63
C ARG A 124 -11.12 -13.02 -19.25
N ILE A 125 -10.87 -14.09 -20.00
CA ILE A 125 -9.63 -14.27 -20.75
C ILE A 125 -9.53 -13.17 -21.80
N ALA A 126 -10.57 -12.96 -22.61
CA ALA A 126 -10.61 -11.90 -23.61
C ALA A 126 -10.38 -10.51 -22.97
N ARG A 127 -11.03 -10.24 -21.81
CA ARG A 127 -10.83 -8.99 -21.07
C ARG A 127 -9.39 -8.83 -20.55
N LEU A 128 -8.76 -9.90 -20.07
CA LEU A 128 -7.36 -9.90 -19.63
C LEU A 128 -6.40 -9.68 -20.80
N THR A 129 -6.67 -10.26 -21.96
CA THR A 129 -5.89 -10.02 -23.17
C THR A 129 -5.98 -8.56 -23.60
N GLN A 130 -7.19 -7.96 -23.57
CA GLN A 130 -7.38 -6.53 -23.82
C GLN A 130 -6.61 -5.67 -22.82
N LEU A 131 -6.67 -6.00 -21.53
CA LEU A 131 -5.93 -5.31 -20.48
C LEU A 131 -4.43 -5.43 -20.67
N ARG A 132 -3.92 -6.61 -21.08
CA ARG A 132 -2.50 -6.80 -21.41
C ARG A 132 -2.09 -5.85 -22.53
N HIS A 133 -2.84 -5.78 -23.62
CA HIS A 133 -2.54 -4.85 -24.70
C HIS A 133 -2.48 -3.42 -24.18
N HIS A 134 -3.51 -2.95 -23.47
CA HIS A 134 -3.56 -1.58 -22.94
C HIS A 134 -2.45 -1.25 -21.92
N LEU A 135 -2.05 -2.22 -21.08
CA LEU A 135 -1.00 -2.01 -20.06
C LEU A 135 0.40 -1.92 -20.66
N PHE A 136 0.65 -2.68 -21.74
CA PHE A 136 1.97 -2.81 -22.35
C PHE A 136 2.06 -2.13 -23.73
N GLU A 137 1.02 -1.42 -24.15
CA GLU A 137 1.01 -0.59 -25.35
C GLU A 137 2.09 0.50 -25.23
N GLY A 138 2.90 0.69 -26.28
CA GLY A 138 3.99 1.67 -26.30
C GLY A 138 5.29 1.25 -25.60
N LEU A 139 5.31 0.17 -24.80
CA LEU A 139 6.56 -0.40 -24.27
C LEU A 139 7.31 -1.22 -25.32
N GLY A 140 6.59 -2.01 -26.12
CA GLY A 140 7.18 -2.81 -27.20
C GLY A 140 7.75 -1.94 -28.34
N GLU A 141 7.14 -0.80 -28.61
CA GLU A 141 7.57 0.10 -29.68
C GLU A 141 8.83 0.89 -29.29
N ARG A 142 9.00 1.25 -28.01
CA ARG A 142 10.27 1.80 -27.50
C ARG A 142 11.38 0.77 -27.48
N ALA A 143 11.12 -0.44 -27.02
CA ALA A 143 12.12 -1.50 -27.03
C ALA A 143 12.58 -1.87 -28.45
N ALA A 144 11.68 -1.79 -29.44
CA ALA A 144 11.99 -2.00 -30.85
C ALA A 144 12.69 -0.78 -31.49
N ALA A 145 12.26 0.44 -31.15
CA ALA A 145 12.85 1.68 -31.67
C ALA A 145 14.24 1.96 -31.10
N ASP A 146 14.49 1.57 -29.84
CA ASP A 146 15.80 1.78 -29.23
C ASP A 146 16.85 0.84 -29.81
N GLY A 147 16.48 -0.30 -30.43
CA GLY A 147 17.39 -1.18 -31.21
C GLY A 147 18.65 -1.66 -30.50
N GLN A 148 18.85 -1.23 -29.26
CA GLN A 148 19.97 -1.50 -28.41
C GLN A 148 19.61 -2.82 -27.76
N VAL A 149 19.89 -3.90 -28.49
CA VAL A 149 20.35 -5.13 -27.87
C VAL A 149 21.33 -4.66 -26.79
N PRO A 150 20.99 -4.69 -25.47
CA PRO A 150 22.01 -4.44 -24.48
C PRO A 150 23.11 -5.43 -24.86
N PRO A 151 24.37 -4.97 -25.04
CA PRO A 151 25.44 -5.86 -25.44
C PRO A 151 25.32 -7.04 -24.52
N SER A 152 24.90 -8.16 -25.10
CA SER A 152 24.98 -9.42 -24.42
C SER A 152 26.41 -9.38 -23.95
N HIS A 153 26.62 -9.43 -22.64
CA HIS A 153 27.81 -10.05 -22.12
C HIS A 153 27.77 -11.49 -22.66
N ALA A 154 27.99 -11.65 -23.97
CA ALA A 154 29.02 -12.49 -24.46
C ALA A 154 30.20 -12.15 -23.56
N ALA A 155 30.26 -12.90 -22.44
CA ALA A 155 31.34 -13.81 -22.23
C ALA A 155 32.43 -13.48 -23.24
N ASP A 156 33.37 -12.69 -22.79
CA ASP A 156 34.65 -12.57 -23.44
C ASP A 156 35.33 -13.93 -23.21
N PRO A 157 35.36 -14.88 -24.17
CA PRO A 157 36.17 -16.08 -24.01
C PRO A 157 37.66 -15.76 -24.20
N ALA A 158 38.06 -14.50 -24.40
CA ALA A 158 39.44 -14.13 -24.70
C ALA A 158 40.31 -13.83 -23.47
N ALA A 159 39.79 -13.99 -22.24
CA ALA A 159 40.65 -14.19 -21.07
C ALA A 159 41.06 -15.67 -20.95
N ALA A 160 41.61 -16.21 -22.05
CA ALA A 160 42.50 -17.35 -22.01
C ALA A 160 43.78 -16.91 -21.29
N GLY A 161 43.77 -16.97 -19.97
CA GLY A 161 44.99 -17.04 -19.17
C GLY A 161 45.58 -18.45 -19.29
N PRO A 162 46.81 -18.60 -19.80
CA PRO A 162 47.54 -19.86 -19.69
C PRO A 162 48.29 -19.89 -18.34
N GLY A 163 48.08 -20.95 -17.56
CA GLY A 163 48.67 -21.17 -16.24
C GLY A 163 47.67 -20.79 -15.13
N GLU A 164 47.37 -21.62 -14.15
CA GLU A 164 48.29 -22.46 -13.38
C GLU A 164 47.59 -23.78 -12.98
N SER A 165 48.31 -24.88 -13.18
CA SER A 165 48.49 -26.02 -12.26
C SER A 165 47.23 -26.55 -11.53
N GLU A 166 46.73 -27.74 -11.89
CA GLU A 166 47.19 -28.98 -11.25
C GLU A 166 47.55 -28.80 -9.76
N GLU A 167 46.55 -28.85 -8.88
CA GLU A 167 46.75 -29.41 -7.54
C GLU A 167 45.64 -30.42 -7.27
N THR A 168 45.89 -31.62 -7.78
CA THR A 168 45.38 -32.89 -7.26
C THR A 168 45.43 -32.88 -5.72
N SER A 169 44.27 -32.78 -5.08
CA SER A 169 44.11 -33.18 -3.68
C SER A 169 43.27 -34.45 -3.60
N PRO A 170 43.90 -35.63 -3.62
CA PRO A 170 43.27 -36.88 -3.24
C PRO A 170 43.46 -37.04 -1.74
N LEU A 171 42.39 -36.94 -0.95
CA LEU A 171 42.48 -37.46 0.41
C LEU A 171 41.15 -37.99 0.91
N ALA A 172 41.12 -39.33 0.92
CA ALA A 172 40.62 -40.13 2.02
C ALA A 172 39.12 -40.07 2.27
N GLN A 173 38.44 -40.89 1.48
CA GLN A 173 37.58 -41.96 1.98
C GLN A 173 38.00 -42.46 3.38
N ALA A 174 37.10 -42.37 4.35
CA ALA A 174 37.11 -43.14 5.59
C ALA A 174 35.67 -43.53 5.95
N PRO A 175 35.27 -44.82 5.84
CA PRO A 175 34.11 -45.36 6.55
C PRO A 175 34.56 -45.76 7.97
N PRO A 176 33.77 -45.55 9.04
CA PRO A 176 33.05 -46.68 9.69
C PRO A 176 31.89 -46.21 10.63
N PRO A 177 31.34 -47.02 11.57
CA PRO A 177 31.22 -48.48 11.65
C PRO A 177 29.76 -48.96 11.70
N GLU A 178 29.55 -50.20 11.27
CA GLU A 178 28.42 -51.01 11.73
C GLU A 178 28.43 -51.11 13.27
N ALA A 179 27.28 -50.91 13.90
CA ALA A 179 27.03 -51.28 15.28
C ALA A 179 25.71 -52.08 15.35
N THR A 180 25.90 -53.39 15.23
CA THR A 180 25.21 -54.52 15.86
C THR A 180 24.11 -54.19 16.88
N ALA A 181 22.89 -54.71 16.61
CA ALA A 181 22.12 -55.58 17.53
C ALA A 181 20.97 -56.24 16.76
#